data_AF-A0A1W9G4T4-F1
#
_entry.id   AF-A0A1W9G4T4-F1
#
_cell.length_a   1.000
_cell.length_b   1.000
_cell.length_c   1.000
_cell.angle_alpha   90.00
_cell.angle_beta   90.00
_cell.angle_gamma   90.00
#
_symmetry.space_group_name_H-M   'P 1'
#
loop_
_entity.id
_entity.type
_entity.pdbx_description
1 polymer ?
#
loop_
_entity_poly.entity_id
_entity_poly.type
_entity_poly.pdbx_seq_one_letter_code
_entity_poly.pdbx_strand_id
1 'polypeptide(L)' 'MTGERLLNSQTGEHQPASILAVGEETIPVQGVPTRATHRRIVTDKFTIDLWYTLNGRWVALQSTTKKGDALRYQLQ' A
#
# COMPACT_ATOMS: atom_id res chain seq x y z
N MET A 1 -12.63 -13.21 16.74
CA MET A 1 -11.48 -12.55 16.11
C MET A 1 -11.98 -11.81 14.89
N THR A 2 -12.10 -10.49 14.94
CA THR A 2 -12.46 -9.67 13.77
C THR A 2 -11.28 -9.69 12.81
N GLY A 3 -11.40 -10.39 11.68
CA GLY A 3 -10.39 -10.35 10.61
C GLY A 3 -10.23 -8.92 10.08
N GLU A 4 -9.06 -8.59 9.56
CA GLU A 4 -8.79 -7.30 8.95
C GLU A 4 -9.74 -7.11 7.74
N ARG A 5 -10.41 -5.96 7.69
CA ARG A 5 -11.36 -5.63 6.63
C ARG A 5 -11.09 -4.22 6.13
N LEU A 6 -11.17 -4.05 4.82
CA LEU A 6 -11.12 -2.73 4.21
C LEU A 6 -12.53 -2.24 3.97
N LEU A 7 -12.74 -0.95 4.20
CA LEU A 7 -13.93 -0.27 3.72
C LEU A 7 -13.72 0.08 2.24
N ASN A 8 -14.56 -0.46 1.37
CA ASN A 8 -14.60 -0.04 -0.01
C ASN A 8 -15.24 1.36 -0.08
N SER A 9 -14.47 2.38 -0.44
CA SER A 9 -14.94 3.77 -0.48
C SER A 9 -15.98 4.07 -1.55
N GLN A 10 -16.15 3.20 -2.55
CA GLN A 10 -17.14 3.36 -3.62
C GLN A 10 -18.51 2.82 -3.22
N THR A 11 -18.54 1.70 -2.49
CA THR A 11 -19.79 1.00 -2.13
C THR A 11 -20.17 1.13 -0.66
N GLY A 12 -19.24 1.50 0.20
CA GLY A 12 -19.44 1.51 1.66
C GLY A 12 -19.38 0.13 2.31
N GLU A 13 -19.10 -0.93 1.55
CA GLU A 13 -19.06 -2.29 2.07
C GLU A 13 -17.69 -2.65 2.66
N HIS A 14 -17.70 -3.49 3.70
CA HIS A 14 -16.47 -4.06 4.25
C HIS A 14 -16.09 -5.35 3.53
N GLN A 15 -14.94 -5.35 2.87
CA GLN A 15 -14.37 -6.53 2.22
C GLN A 15 -13.23 -7.16 3.04
N PRO A 16 -13.08 -8.49 3.04
CA PRO A 16 -11.93 -9.15 3.66
C PRO A 16 -10.61 -8.67 3.05
N ALA A 17 -9.61 -8.48 3.89
CA ALA A 17 -8.26 -8.16 3.45
C ALA A 17 -7.23 -8.70 4.44
N SER A 18 -5.99 -8.83 3.98
CA SER A 18 -4.84 -9.08 4.85
C SER A 18 -3.83 -7.95 4.69
N ILE A 19 -3.38 -7.38 5.80
CA ILE A 19 -2.35 -6.35 5.85
C ILE A 19 -1.05 -6.97 6.37
N LEU A 20 -0.09 -7.10 5.47
CA LEU A 20 1.21 -7.69 5.77
C LEU A 20 2.24 -6.58 6.02
N ALA A 21 3.03 -6.74 7.08
CA ALA A 21 4.25 -5.96 7.26
C ALA A 21 5.33 -6.54 6.35
N VAL A 22 5.74 -5.79 5.32
CA VAL A 22 6.81 -6.24 4.42
C VAL A 22 8.18 -5.88 5.00
N GLY A 23 8.29 -4.69 5.60
CA GLY A 23 9.50 -4.25 6.27
C GLY A 23 9.66 -2.73 6.19
N GLU A 24 10.90 -2.28 6.23
CA GLU A 24 11.24 -0.88 6.00
C GLU A 24 12.20 -0.78 4.82
N GLU A 25 12.04 0.28 4.03
CA GLU A 25 12.81 0.54 2.82
C GLU A 25 13.17 2.02 2.74
N THR A 26 14.35 2.34 2.21
CA THR A 26 14.72 3.72 1.89
C THR A 26 14.36 4.00 0.44
N ILE A 27 13.39 4.88 0.20
CA ILE A 27 12.94 5.29 -1.14
C ILE A 27 13.17 6.80 -1.36
N PRO A 28 13.41 7.25 -2.60
CA PRO A 28 13.50 8.68 -2.88
C PRO A 28 12.11 9.32 -2.77
N VAL A 29 11.97 10.34 -1.94
CA VAL A 29 10.77 11.17 -1.80
C VAL A 29 11.20 12.60 -1.98
N GLN A 30 10.70 13.30 -3.00
CA GLN A 30 11.11 14.68 -3.26
C GLN A 30 12.63 14.85 -3.45
N GLY A 31 13.27 13.86 -4.07
CA GLY A 31 14.72 13.81 -4.23
C GLY A 31 15.50 13.47 -2.95
N VAL A 32 14.82 13.31 -1.80
CA VAL A 32 15.44 13.01 -0.51
C VAL A 32 15.31 11.51 -0.19
N PRO A 33 16.41 10.79 0.08
CA PRO A 33 16.34 9.42 0.59
C PRO A 33 15.57 9.36 1.90
N THR A 34 14.43 8.67 1.89
CA THR A 34 13.48 8.66 3.00
C THR A 34 13.20 7.23 3.42
N ARG A 35 13.44 6.93 4.70
CA ARG A 35 13.09 5.64 5.30
C ARG A 35 11.57 5.56 5.49
N ALA A 36 10.99 4.48 4.98
CA ALA A 36 9.56 4.25 4.96
C ALA A 36 9.21 2.82 5.38
N THR A 37 8.13 2.66 6.13
CA THR A 37 7.49 1.37 6.37
C THR A 37 6.74 0.93 5.12
N HIS A 38 6.98 -0.30 4.71
CA HIS A 38 6.33 -0.96 3.58
C HIS A 38 5.29 -1.95 4.09
N ARG A 39 4.04 -1.72 3.69
CA ARG A 39 2.90 -2.59 3.97
C ARG A 39 2.34 -3.14 2.67
N ARG A 40 1.87 -4.38 2.69
CA ARG A 40 1.16 -5.01 1.58
C ARG A 40 -0.27 -5.32 1.98
N ILE A 41 -1.21 -4.86 1.19
CA ILE A 41 -2.62 -5.16 1.32
C ILE A 41 -2.96 -6.21 0.26
N VAL A 42 -3.53 -7.33 0.68
CA VAL A 42 -4.00 -8.41 -0.20
C VAL A 42 -5.50 -8.58 -0.04
N THR A 43 -6.20 -8.63 -1.16
CA THR A 43 -7.62 -8.96 -1.27
C THR A 43 -7.81 -10.05 -2.33
N ASP A 44 -9.02 -10.54 -2.49
CA ASP A 44 -9.39 -11.44 -3.59
C ASP A 44 -9.27 -10.78 -4.98
N LYS A 45 -9.35 -9.45 -5.05
CA LYS A 45 -9.40 -8.68 -6.30
C LYS A 45 -8.08 -8.02 -6.68
N PHE A 46 -7.26 -7.68 -5.70
CA PHE A 46 -6.04 -6.91 -5.93
C PHE A 46 -5.03 -7.07 -4.78
N THR A 47 -3.78 -6.79 -5.14
CA THR A 47 -2.66 -6.61 -4.20
C THR A 47 -2.10 -5.20 -4.39
N ILE A 48 -1.95 -4.47 -3.28
CA ILE A 48 -1.38 -3.12 -3.26
C ILE A 48 -0.26 -3.08 -2.24
N ASP A 49 0.88 -2.53 -2.64
CA ASP A 49 1.98 -2.15 -1.77
C ASP A 49 1.90 -0.65 -1.44
N LEU A 50 2.10 -0.31 -0.18
CA LEU A 50 2.04 1.05 0.35
C LEU A 50 3.31 1.38 1.14
N TRP A 51 3.83 2.59 0.93
CA TRP A 51 4.94 3.14 1.70
C TRP A 51 4.47 4.35 2.48
N TYR A 52 4.75 4.31 3.77
CA TYR A 52 4.57 5.43 4.69
C TYR A 52 5.92 5.79 5.30
N THR A 53 6.26 7.07 5.40
CA THR A 53 7.40 7.50 6.22
C THR A 53 7.23 7.00 7.66
N LEU A 54 8.32 7.02 8.44
CA LEU A 54 8.27 6.60 9.85
C LEU A 54 7.30 7.45 10.70
N ASN A 55 6.97 8.68 10.27
CA ASN A 55 5.96 9.52 10.92
C ASN A 55 4.54 9.36 10.33
N GLY A 56 4.31 8.37 9.47
CA GLY A 56 2.98 8.01 8.98
C GLY A 56 2.50 8.78 7.75
N ARG A 57 3.35 9.55 7.06
CA ARG A 57 3.00 10.20 5.80
C ARG A 57 3.03 9.19 4.66
N TRP A 58 1.93 9.04 3.93
CA TRP A 58 1.92 8.24 2.71
C TRP A 58 2.77 8.88 1.62
N VAL A 59 3.67 8.10 1.01
CA VAL A 59 4.66 8.63 0.05
C VAL A 59 4.80 7.80 -1.22
N ALA A 60 4.36 6.54 -1.23
CA ALA A 60 4.33 5.74 -2.45
C ALA A 60 3.26 4.65 -2.41
N LEU A 61 2.87 4.21 -3.60
CA LEU A 61 1.98 3.08 -3.83
C LEU A 61 2.43 2.32 -5.07
N GLN A 62 2.31 1.01 -5.02
CA GLN A 62 2.43 0.16 -6.19
C GLN A 62 1.28 -0.84 -6.21
N SER A 63 0.69 -1.05 -7.38
CA SER A 63 -0.33 -2.06 -7.60
C SER A 63 -0.03 -2.80 -8.89
N THR A 64 -0.41 -4.07 -8.93
CA THR A 64 -0.41 -4.83 -10.18
C THR A 64 -1.80 -4.74 -10.82
N THR A 65 -1.86 -4.41 -12.11
CA THR A 65 -3.12 -4.44 -12.86
C THR A 65 -3.54 -5.90 -13.10
N LYS A 66 -4.80 -6.14 -13.46
CA LYS A 66 -5.27 -7.48 -13.84
C LYS A 66 -4.46 -8.13 -14.99
N LYS A 67 -3.80 -7.32 -15.81
CA LYS A 67 -2.97 -7.78 -16.94
C LYS A 67 -1.51 -8.02 -16.57
N GLY A 68 -1.11 -7.75 -15.33
CA GLY A 68 0.26 -7.94 -14.84
C GLY A 68 1.13 -6.69 -14.85
N ASP A 69 0.65 -5.57 -15.39
CA ASP A 69 1.43 -4.32 -15.41
C ASP A 69 1.57 -3.72 -14.01
N ALA A 70 2.72 -3.10 -13.72
CA ALA A 70 2.94 -2.38 -12.48
C ALA A 70 2.50 -0.91 -12.62
N LEU A 71 1.50 -0.51 -11.84
CA LEU A 71 1.17 0.89 -11.62
C LEU A 71 1.97 1.38 -10.41
N ARG A 72 2.77 2.43 -10.59
CA ARG A 72 3.59 3.03 -9.53
C ARG A 72 3.24 4.51 -9.36
N TYR A 73 2.94 4.89 -8.12
CA TYR A 73 2.93 6.27 -7.67
C TYR A 73 4.04 6.45 -6.63
N GLN A 74 4.77 7.57 -6.73
CA GLN A 74 5.75 7.98 -5.74
C GLN A 74 5.78 9.50 -5.68
N LEU A 75 5.74 10.05 -4.48
CA LEU A 75 5.80 11.48 -4.25
C LEU A 75 7.17 12.04 -4.71
N GLN A 76 7.12 12.84 -5.77
CA GLN A 76 8.24 13.59 -6.35
C GLN A 76 8.34 14.99 -5.77
#